data_AF-A0A9W4HEJ5-F1
#
_entry.id   AF-A0A9W4HEJ5-F1
#
_cell.length_a   1.000
_cell.length_b   1.000
_cell.length_c   1.000
_cell.angle_alpha   90.00
_cell.angle_beta   90.00
_cell.angle_gamma   90.00
#
_symmetry.space_group_name_H-M   'P 1'
#
loop_
_entity.id
_entity.type
_entity.pdbx_description
1 polymer ?
#
loop_
_entity_poly.entity_id
_entity_poly.type
_entity_poly.pdbx_seq_one_letter_code
_entity_poly.pdbx_strand_id
1 'polypeptide(L)'
;MYLNTFSGIKISYKLSYINQNGQDHDSECLPPSVGRYEYEDKDQFAQILNLERERLLNSMRHCREISDIDTGSSRSEQELTTEITEYIIFSIDPTTFNQDFLSLDAIPIPSIRTSFNLNTEKLIFKMVTREHTQIAFAVHKAIDKALARMGLDEATHDYLRVDIDVNGHKKQPDMGWRPRRPPRGCPKRPSVVLEVAVSETRKKLRQDVDLWLDPVRGNAHAVIAIKLSRQRAMIAIDLWIRDAVNGKPINFQHIEVSENENDEVELSGGSLVIPFCFFFLRDPQTPRETDVIIDKEWLQKIAEWGWDMQFPN
;
A
#
# COMPACT_ATOMS: atom_id res chain seq x y z
N MET A 1 33.06 45.88 -19.30
CA MET A 1 33.31 44.63 -20.05
C MET A 1 33.25 43.49 -19.06
N TYR A 2 32.56 42.40 -19.42
CA TYR A 2 32.09 41.27 -18.59
C TYR A 2 30.74 41.45 -17.90
N LEU A 3 29.69 41.14 -18.67
CA LEU A 3 28.45 40.51 -18.21
C LEU A 3 28.66 38.98 -18.25
N ASN A 4 28.20 38.26 -17.22
CA ASN A 4 28.00 36.82 -17.30
C ASN A 4 26.54 36.51 -16.97
N THR A 5 25.87 35.91 -17.94
CA THR A 5 24.46 35.55 -17.99
C THR A 5 24.22 34.17 -17.39
N PHE A 6 23.18 34.06 -16.56
CA PHE A 6 22.55 32.80 -16.16
C PHE A 6 21.84 32.15 -17.35
N SER A 7 22.01 30.83 -17.55
CA SER A 7 21.18 30.03 -18.44
C SER A 7 20.34 29.04 -17.63
N GLY A 8 19.01 29.18 -17.79
CA GLY A 8 18.01 28.30 -17.20
C GLY A 8 17.87 26.99 -17.96
N ILE A 9 17.64 25.91 -17.22
CA ILE A 9 17.26 24.60 -17.75
C ILE A 9 15.74 24.61 -17.94
N LYS A 10 15.28 24.70 -19.20
CA LYS A 10 13.90 24.38 -19.59
C LYS A 10 13.76 22.86 -19.68
N ILE A 11 12.99 22.25 -18.80
CA ILE A 11 12.52 20.86 -18.97
C ILE A 11 11.32 20.90 -19.91
N SER A 12 11.51 20.39 -21.13
CA SER A 12 10.44 20.21 -22.13
C SER A 12 9.85 18.82 -22.00
N TYR A 13 8.58 18.73 -21.62
CA TYR A 13 7.82 17.47 -21.68
C TYR A 13 7.39 17.23 -23.12
N LYS A 14 7.97 16.20 -23.75
CA LYS A 14 7.52 15.69 -25.03
C LYS A 14 6.35 14.75 -24.77
N LEU A 15 5.11 15.21 -24.98
CA LEU A 15 3.93 14.33 -25.04
C LEU A 15 4.16 13.31 -26.17
N SER A 16 4.43 12.06 -25.83
CA SER A 16 4.47 10.95 -26.78
C SER A 16 3.33 9.99 -26.48
N TYR A 17 2.38 9.95 -27.42
CA TYR A 17 1.31 8.95 -27.62
C TYR A 17 0.35 8.70 -26.45
N ILE A 18 -0.71 9.49 -26.41
CA ILE A 18 -1.96 9.20 -25.69
C ILE A 18 -2.62 8.00 -26.38
N ASN A 19 -2.63 6.84 -25.70
CA ASN A 19 -3.55 5.77 -26.05
C ASN A 19 -4.96 6.19 -25.60
N GLN A 20 -5.88 6.35 -26.54
CA GLN A 20 -7.25 6.88 -26.34
C GLN A 20 -8.23 5.90 -25.64
N ASN A 21 -7.74 4.93 -24.86
CA ASN A 21 -8.56 3.95 -24.14
C ASN A 21 -8.11 3.81 -22.67
N GLY A 22 -7.86 4.93 -21.99
CA GLY A 22 -7.46 4.93 -20.59
C GLY A 22 -8.64 4.65 -19.66
N GLN A 23 -9.01 3.37 -19.48
CA GLN A 23 -9.94 3.00 -18.41
C GLN A 23 -9.31 3.31 -17.04
N ASP A 24 -10.10 3.90 -16.14
CA ASP A 24 -9.65 4.23 -14.79
C ASP A 24 -9.73 3.02 -13.86
N HIS A 25 -8.88 2.03 -14.12
CA HIS A 25 -8.90 0.77 -13.38
C HIS A 25 -8.75 0.95 -11.86
N ASP A 26 -8.05 2.00 -11.42
CA ASP A 26 -7.82 2.26 -10.00
C ASP A 26 -9.10 2.71 -9.27
N SER A 27 -10.00 3.46 -9.94
CA SER A 27 -11.26 3.91 -9.35
C SER A 27 -12.44 2.95 -9.58
N GLU A 28 -12.42 2.13 -10.63
CA GLU A 28 -13.40 1.06 -10.89
C GLU A 28 -13.41 -0.01 -9.78
N CYS A 29 -12.25 -0.19 -9.13
CA CYS A 29 -11.99 -0.98 -7.93
C CYS A 29 -12.68 -0.52 -6.64
N LEU A 30 -13.00 0.77 -6.56
CA LEU A 30 -13.48 1.39 -5.35
C LEU A 30 -15.01 1.26 -5.26
N PRO A 31 -15.56 1.01 -4.06
CA PRO A 31 -17.00 0.87 -3.91
C PRO A 31 -17.71 2.19 -4.25
N PRO A 32 -18.98 2.14 -4.68
CA PRO A 32 -19.74 3.35 -5.00
C PRO A 32 -19.84 4.34 -3.83
N SER A 33 -19.75 3.84 -2.59
CA SER A 33 -19.75 4.63 -1.35
C SER A 33 -18.55 5.57 -1.17
N VAL A 34 -17.47 5.41 -1.96
CA VAL A 34 -16.32 6.32 -1.90
C VAL A 34 -16.73 7.74 -2.26
N GLY A 35 -16.40 8.68 -1.37
CA GLY A 35 -16.62 10.11 -1.57
C GLY A 35 -15.89 10.62 -2.81
N ARG A 36 -16.60 11.37 -3.66
CA ARG A 36 -16.10 11.97 -4.89
C ARG A 36 -16.33 13.48 -4.83
N TYR A 37 -15.27 14.26 -5.00
CA TYR A 37 -15.27 15.70 -4.86
C TYR A 37 -14.59 16.36 -6.06
N GLU A 38 -14.93 17.62 -6.33
CA GLU A 38 -14.15 18.47 -7.21
C GLU A 38 -13.10 19.19 -6.34
N TYR A 39 -11.86 19.28 -6.83
CA TYR A 39 -10.82 20.02 -6.12
C TYR A 39 -10.93 21.51 -6.43
N GLU A 40 -11.17 22.35 -5.41
CA GLU A 40 -11.14 23.82 -5.56
C GLU A 40 -9.80 24.40 -5.08
N ASP A 41 -9.42 24.11 -3.84
CA ASP A 41 -8.18 24.58 -3.23
C ASP A 41 -7.73 23.70 -2.04
N LYS A 42 -6.56 24.03 -1.48
CA LYS A 42 -5.94 23.31 -0.37
C LYS A 42 -6.77 23.36 0.93
N ASP A 43 -7.50 24.45 1.18
CA ASP A 43 -8.27 24.62 2.41
C ASP A 43 -9.55 23.77 2.36
N GLN A 44 -10.25 23.80 1.23
CA GLN A 44 -11.39 22.92 0.98
C GLN A 44 -10.96 21.45 1.05
N PHE A 45 -9.85 21.11 0.41
CA PHE A 45 -9.29 19.77 0.47
C PHE A 45 -9.04 19.31 1.92
N ALA A 46 -8.43 20.16 2.75
CA ALA A 46 -8.16 19.82 4.15
C ALA A 46 -9.45 19.62 4.97
N GLN A 47 -10.48 20.42 4.71
CA GLN A 47 -11.80 20.27 5.36
C GLN A 47 -12.46 18.94 4.98
N ILE A 48 -12.47 18.59 3.68
CA ILE A 48 -13.02 17.32 3.19
C ILE A 48 -12.25 16.14 3.79
N LEU A 49 -10.92 16.20 3.78
CA LEU A 49 -10.07 15.15 4.31
C LEU A 49 -10.35 14.91 5.81
N ASN A 50 -10.50 15.98 6.60
CA ASN A 50 -10.84 15.87 8.02
C ASN A 50 -12.23 15.27 8.22
N LEU A 51 -13.23 15.71 7.44
CA LEU A 51 -14.59 15.18 7.51
C LEU A 51 -14.64 13.67 7.21
N GLU A 52 -14.00 13.25 6.12
CA GLU A 52 -13.98 11.84 5.71
C GLU A 52 -13.15 10.97 6.66
N ARG A 53 -12.09 11.52 7.26
CA ARG A 53 -11.33 10.85 8.31
C ARG A 53 -12.19 10.61 9.55
N GLU A 54 -12.95 11.61 10.00
CA GLU A 54 -13.87 11.45 11.13
C GLU A 54 -14.97 10.44 10.83
N ARG A 55 -15.54 10.45 9.62
CA ARG A 55 -16.52 9.44 9.18
C ARG A 55 -15.95 8.03 9.20
N LEU A 56 -14.72 7.84 8.68
CA LEU A 56 -14.03 6.56 8.72
C LEU A 56 -13.80 6.09 10.16
N LEU A 57 -13.28 6.96 11.02
CA LEU A 57 -13.03 6.62 12.44
C LEU A 57 -14.32 6.24 13.17
N ASN A 58 -15.41 6.97 12.94
CA ASN A 58 -16.71 6.64 13.52
C ASN A 58 -17.26 5.29 13.00
N SER A 59 -17.12 5.03 11.70
CA SER A 59 -17.49 3.72 11.12
C SER A 59 -16.64 2.59 11.70
N MET A 60 -15.35 2.81 11.93
CA MET A 60 -14.47 1.81 12.54
C MET A 60 -14.85 1.52 13.98
N ARG A 61 -15.29 2.52 14.76
CA ARG A 61 -15.84 2.31 16.11
C ARG A 61 -17.13 1.51 16.09
N HIS A 62 -18.06 1.85 15.20
CA HIS A 62 -19.35 1.17 15.14
C HIS A 62 -19.26 -0.30 14.68
N CYS A 63 -18.32 -0.62 13.79
CA CYS A 63 -18.06 -2.03 13.43
C CYS A 63 -17.60 -2.88 14.63
N ARG A 64 -17.01 -2.27 15.67
CA ARG A 64 -16.59 -2.95 16.90
C ARG A 64 -17.77 -3.20 17.83
N GLU A 65 -18.66 -2.22 17.97
CA GLU A 65 -19.86 -2.36 18.82
C GLU A 65 -20.81 -3.47 18.34
N ILE A 66 -20.91 -3.69 17.03
CA ILE A 66 -21.76 -4.74 16.46
C ILE A 66 -21.20 -6.14 16.75
N SER A 67 -19.87 -6.33 16.74
CA SER A 67 -19.27 -7.63 17.05
C SER A 67 -19.45 -8.03 18.51
N ASP A 68 -19.56 -7.07 19.44
CA ASP A 68 -19.71 -7.32 20.88
C ASP A 68 -21.15 -7.71 21.28
N ILE A 69 -22.15 -7.40 20.44
CA ILE A 69 -23.58 -7.60 20.75
C ILE A 69 -24.09 -8.98 20.27
N ASP A 70 -23.36 -9.66 19.37
CA ASP A 70 -23.85 -10.90 18.76
C ASP A 70 -23.48 -12.16 19.57
N THR A 71 -23.95 -12.21 20.82
CA THR A 71 -24.08 -13.47 21.60
C THR A 71 -25.52 -14.01 21.62
N GLY A 72 -26.38 -13.58 20.70
CA GLY A 72 -27.67 -14.22 20.49
C GLY A 72 -28.78 -13.28 20.06
N SER A 73 -28.83 -12.93 18.78
CA SER A 73 -30.11 -12.72 18.13
C SER A 73 -29.91 -12.66 16.62
N SER A 74 -30.47 -13.63 15.90
CA SER A 74 -30.68 -13.57 14.46
C SER A 74 -31.44 -12.29 14.08
N ARG A 75 -30.72 -11.23 13.72
CA ARG A 75 -31.27 -9.96 13.23
C ARG A 75 -30.69 -9.68 11.85
N SER A 76 -31.53 -9.94 10.86
CA SER A 76 -31.53 -9.50 9.46
C SER A 76 -30.29 -8.72 8.97
N GLU A 77 -29.60 -9.30 7.99
CA GLU A 77 -28.51 -8.77 7.13
C GLU A 77 -28.90 -7.53 6.28
N GLN A 78 -29.70 -6.58 6.80
CA GLN A 78 -30.29 -5.51 5.99
C GLN A 78 -30.24 -4.11 6.60
N GLU A 79 -29.22 -3.78 7.40
CA GLU A 79 -28.74 -2.40 7.41
C GLU A 79 -27.54 -2.31 6.48
N LEU A 80 -27.76 -1.70 5.31
CA LEU A 80 -26.72 -1.19 4.43
C LEU A 80 -25.89 -0.17 5.22
N THR A 81 -24.95 -0.64 6.04
CA THR A 81 -23.87 0.20 6.52
C THR A 81 -23.11 0.59 5.26
N THR A 82 -23.33 1.82 4.77
CA THR A 82 -22.55 2.41 3.69
C THR A 82 -21.09 2.09 3.96
N GLU A 83 -20.46 1.31 3.09
CA GLU A 83 -19.08 0.82 3.27
C GLU A 83 -18.14 2.03 3.24
N ILE A 84 -17.90 2.65 4.41
CA ILE A 84 -16.97 3.77 4.53
C ILE A 84 -15.57 3.18 4.44
N THR A 85 -14.82 3.67 3.46
CA THR A 85 -13.46 3.22 3.17
C THR A 85 -12.44 4.31 3.47
N GLU A 86 -11.18 3.91 3.48
CA GLU A 86 -10.02 4.79 3.55
C GLU A 86 -9.80 5.62 2.29
N TYR A 87 -10.65 5.51 1.26
CA TYR A 87 -10.47 6.22 0.00
C TYR A 87 -11.41 7.41 -0.15
N ILE A 88 -10.89 8.47 -0.77
CA ILE A 88 -11.63 9.58 -1.35
C ILE A 88 -11.05 9.89 -2.73
N ILE A 89 -11.86 10.42 -3.63
CA ILE A 89 -11.47 10.74 -5.00
C ILE A 89 -11.73 12.22 -5.26
N PHE A 90 -10.74 12.90 -5.81
CA PHE A 90 -10.88 14.25 -6.35
C PHE A 90 -10.79 14.24 -7.87
N SER A 91 -11.65 14.98 -8.54
CA SER A 91 -11.38 15.50 -9.87
C SER A 91 -10.43 16.70 -9.73
N ILE A 92 -9.30 16.67 -10.43
CA ILE A 92 -8.30 17.74 -10.38
C ILE A 92 -7.53 17.78 -11.69
N ASP A 93 -7.39 18.97 -12.27
CA ASP A 93 -6.63 19.12 -13.50
C ASP A 93 -5.12 18.87 -13.27
N PRO A 94 -4.38 18.39 -14.29
CA PRO A 94 -2.97 18.08 -14.12
C PRO A 94 -2.09 19.27 -13.73
N THR A 95 -2.47 20.50 -14.09
CA THR A 95 -1.69 21.70 -13.75
C THR A 95 -1.77 21.97 -12.26
N THR A 96 -2.99 22.00 -11.72
CA THR A 96 -3.24 22.21 -10.29
C THR A 96 -2.67 21.05 -9.46
N PHE A 97 -2.81 19.81 -9.91
CA PHE A 97 -2.19 18.66 -9.23
C PHE A 97 -0.66 18.81 -9.09
N ASN A 98 0.02 19.20 -10.17
CA ASN A 98 1.47 19.40 -10.12
C ASN A 98 1.87 20.55 -9.19
N GLN A 99 1.10 21.64 -9.17
CA GLN A 99 1.37 22.81 -8.33
C GLN A 99 1.16 22.49 -6.85
N ASP A 100 0.08 21.80 -6.51
CA ASP A 100 -0.36 21.68 -5.12
C ASP A 100 0.13 20.42 -4.40
N PHE A 101 0.40 19.34 -5.13
CA PHE A 101 0.75 18.04 -4.55
C PHE A 101 2.16 17.55 -4.90
N LEU A 102 2.81 18.12 -5.92
CA LEU A 102 4.13 17.66 -6.38
C LEU A 102 5.22 18.73 -6.33
N SER A 103 4.87 20.00 -6.16
CA SER A 103 5.86 21.07 -6.01
C SER A 103 6.65 20.93 -4.70
N LEU A 104 7.81 21.58 -4.60
CA LEU A 104 8.60 21.59 -3.36
C LEU A 104 7.85 22.25 -2.18
N ASP A 105 6.80 23.03 -2.49
CA ASP A 105 5.89 23.68 -1.56
C ASP A 105 4.59 22.89 -1.35
N ALA A 106 4.52 21.64 -1.84
CA ALA A 106 3.41 20.74 -1.59
C ALA A 106 3.31 20.47 -0.08
N ILE A 107 2.09 20.51 0.46
CA ILE A 107 1.85 20.22 1.86
C ILE A 107 2.23 18.74 2.08
N PRO A 108 3.22 18.42 2.94
CA PRO A 108 3.42 17.06 3.36
C PRO A 108 2.27 16.74 4.31
N ILE A 109 1.14 16.27 3.76
CA ILE A 109 0.00 15.83 4.56
C ILE A 109 0.42 14.49 5.18
N PRO A 110 0.68 14.44 6.49
CA PRO A 110 1.01 13.18 7.13
C PRO A 110 -0.17 12.22 6.96
N SER A 111 0.13 10.94 6.76
CA SER A 111 -0.90 9.88 6.78
C SER A 111 -1.89 9.90 5.61
N ILE A 112 -1.42 10.25 4.41
CA ILE A 112 -2.09 9.93 3.15
C ILE A 112 -1.17 9.15 2.19
N ARG A 113 -1.76 8.42 1.25
CA ARG A 113 -1.11 7.93 0.01
C ARG A 113 -1.92 8.38 -1.19
N THR A 114 -1.26 8.68 -2.30
CA THR A 114 -1.91 9.18 -3.51
C THR A 114 -1.72 8.23 -4.69
N SER A 115 -2.77 8.06 -5.49
CA SER A 115 -2.69 7.59 -6.87
C SER A 115 -3.29 8.64 -7.79
N PHE A 116 -2.56 9.08 -8.82
CA PHE A 116 -3.06 10.02 -9.81
C PHE A 116 -3.11 9.40 -11.20
N ASN A 117 -4.26 9.50 -11.85
CA ASN A 117 -4.47 9.07 -13.23
C ASN A 117 -4.60 10.28 -14.16
N LEU A 118 -3.58 10.48 -15.00
CA LEU A 118 -3.55 11.58 -15.98
C LEU A 118 -4.68 11.52 -17.01
N ASN A 119 -5.16 10.32 -17.36
CA ASN A 119 -6.16 10.16 -18.42
C ASN A 119 -7.57 10.53 -17.97
N THR A 120 -7.85 10.39 -16.67
CA THR A 120 -9.17 10.65 -16.11
C THR A 120 -9.21 11.86 -15.19
N GLU A 121 -8.06 12.51 -14.97
CA GLU A 121 -7.92 13.66 -14.08
C GLU A 121 -8.45 13.35 -12.67
N LYS A 122 -8.24 12.08 -12.24
CA LYS A 122 -8.66 11.58 -10.93
C LYS A 122 -7.47 11.40 -10.01
N LEU A 123 -7.57 12.00 -8.84
CA LEU A 123 -6.65 11.84 -7.73
C LEU A 123 -7.33 11.03 -6.62
N ILE A 124 -6.83 9.84 -6.38
CA ILE A 124 -7.29 8.94 -5.33
C ILE A 124 -6.39 9.16 -4.12
N PHE A 125 -7.00 9.49 -2.98
CA PHE A 125 -6.31 9.53 -1.69
C PHE A 125 -6.71 8.33 -0.86
N LYS A 126 -5.71 7.67 -0.27
CA LYS A 126 -5.85 6.69 0.81
C LYS A 126 -5.51 7.37 2.14
N MET A 127 -6.47 7.42 3.06
CA MET A 127 -6.32 7.88 4.43
C MET A 127 -5.65 6.79 5.24
N VAL A 128 -4.37 6.97 5.55
CA VAL A 128 -3.62 6.01 6.35
C VAL A 128 -4.11 6.04 7.80
N THR A 129 -4.55 4.88 8.30
CA THR A 129 -4.98 4.71 9.69
C THR A 129 -3.81 4.35 10.62
N ARG A 130 -4.07 4.30 11.93
CA ARG A 130 -3.06 3.92 12.93
C ARG A 130 -2.71 2.44 12.81
N GLU A 131 -3.71 1.59 12.64
CA GLU A 131 -3.59 0.14 12.40
C GLU A 131 -2.69 -0.11 11.18
N HIS A 132 -2.98 0.58 10.07
CA HIS A 132 -2.17 0.52 8.85
C HIS A 132 -0.70 0.86 9.12
N THR A 133 -0.47 1.98 9.79
CA THR A 133 0.89 2.45 10.08
C THR A 133 1.65 1.47 10.96
N GLN A 134 1.01 0.92 12.00
CA GLN A 134 1.67 -0.01 12.92
C GLN A 134 1.98 -1.35 12.26
N ILE A 135 1.05 -1.90 11.46
CA ILE A 135 1.29 -3.12 10.69
C ILE A 135 2.46 -2.92 9.73
N ALA A 136 2.44 -1.83 8.94
CA ALA A 136 3.50 -1.54 7.98
C ALA A 136 4.88 -1.41 8.66
N PHE A 137 4.92 -0.75 9.81
CA PHE A 137 6.15 -0.60 10.60
C PHE A 137 6.62 -1.93 11.23
N ALA A 138 5.69 -2.77 11.71
CA ALA A 138 6.01 -4.10 12.24
C ALA A 138 6.65 -5.00 11.17
N VAL A 139 6.09 -5.00 9.96
CA VAL A 139 6.63 -5.75 8.80
C VAL A 139 8.03 -5.25 8.44
N HIS A 140 8.21 -3.92 8.34
CA HIS A 140 9.51 -3.32 8.07
C HIS A 140 10.56 -3.76 9.09
N LYS A 141 10.24 -3.69 10.39
CA LYS A 141 11.12 -4.13 11.47
C LYS A 141 11.44 -5.63 11.41
N ALA A 142 10.48 -6.47 11.02
CA ALA A 142 10.69 -7.90 10.86
C ALA A 142 11.67 -8.20 9.70
N ILE A 143 11.50 -7.52 8.56
CA ILE A 143 12.40 -7.61 7.41
C ILE A 143 13.80 -7.14 7.80
N ASP A 144 13.94 -5.97 8.43
CA ASP A 144 15.24 -5.45 8.87
C ASP A 144 15.98 -6.43 9.78
N LYS A 145 15.27 -7.07 10.72
CA LYS A 145 15.87 -8.10 11.56
C LYS A 145 16.32 -9.33 10.77
N ALA A 146 15.53 -9.78 9.80
CA ALA A 146 15.90 -10.89 8.94
C ALA A 146 17.15 -10.54 8.09
N LEU A 147 17.21 -9.33 7.54
CA LEU A 147 18.37 -8.84 6.79
C LEU A 147 19.62 -8.70 7.67
N ALA A 148 19.49 -8.18 8.88
CA ALA A 148 20.60 -8.06 9.83
C ALA A 148 21.22 -9.42 10.20
N ARG A 149 20.40 -10.47 10.34
CA ARG A 149 20.88 -11.84 10.57
C ARG A 149 21.78 -12.31 9.41
N MET A 150 21.54 -11.82 8.20
CA MET A 150 22.37 -12.11 7.02
C MET A 150 23.57 -11.16 6.85
N GLY A 151 23.66 -10.07 7.62
CA GLY A 151 24.64 -9.00 7.42
C GLY A 151 24.30 -8.10 6.23
N LEU A 152 23.00 -7.96 5.93
CA LEU A 152 22.46 -7.23 4.77
C LEU A 152 21.53 -6.07 5.18
N ASP A 153 21.57 -5.64 6.44
CA ASP A 153 20.77 -4.55 7.00
C ASP A 153 21.00 -3.20 6.30
N GLU A 154 22.19 -2.99 5.71
CA GLU A 154 22.46 -1.81 4.87
C GLU A 154 22.41 -2.09 3.36
N ALA A 155 21.99 -3.28 2.95
CA ALA A 155 22.05 -3.71 1.56
C ALA A 155 20.85 -3.25 0.71
N THR A 156 19.93 -2.49 1.30
CA THR A 156 18.66 -2.10 0.69
C THR A 156 18.48 -0.58 0.63
N HIS A 157 17.55 -0.13 -0.21
CA HIS A 157 16.89 1.18 -0.10
C HIS A 157 15.40 0.96 0.08
N ASP A 158 14.80 1.82 0.90
CA ASP A 158 13.38 1.80 1.18
C ASP A 158 12.64 2.80 0.29
N TYR A 159 11.47 2.39 -0.19
CA TYR A 159 10.51 3.21 -0.92
C TYR A 159 9.37 3.58 0.02
N LEU A 160 9.55 4.71 0.71
CA LEU A 160 8.56 5.33 1.57
C LEU A 160 8.04 6.58 0.88
N ARG A 161 6.73 6.63 0.56
CA ARG A 161 6.08 7.82 -0.05
C ARG A 161 6.73 8.29 -1.35
N VAL A 162 7.33 7.37 -2.10
CA VAL A 162 7.93 7.69 -3.41
C VAL A 162 6.88 7.44 -4.48
N ASP A 163 6.58 8.47 -5.28
CA ASP A 163 5.75 8.32 -6.46
C ASP A 163 6.50 7.49 -7.52
N ILE A 164 5.90 6.37 -7.89
CA ILE A 164 6.38 5.55 -8.99
C ILE A 164 5.51 5.86 -10.20
N ASP A 165 6.15 6.23 -11.31
CA ASP A 165 5.46 6.35 -12.60
C ASP A 165 5.22 4.95 -13.17
N VAL A 166 3.94 4.67 -13.34
CA VAL A 166 3.34 3.44 -13.82
C VAL A 166 2.57 3.75 -15.10
N ASN A 167 3.30 4.19 -16.14
CA ASN A 167 2.76 4.52 -17.47
C ASN A 167 1.75 5.69 -17.44
N GLY A 168 2.12 6.79 -16.79
CA GLY A 168 1.25 7.97 -16.62
C GLY A 168 0.33 7.90 -15.40
N HIS A 169 0.39 6.80 -14.64
CA HIS A 169 -0.21 6.69 -13.32
C HIS A 169 0.88 6.86 -12.27
N LYS A 170 0.73 7.81 -11.34
CA LYS A 170 1.66 7.94 -10.22
C LYS A 170 1.08 7.23 -9.02
N LYS A 171 1.77 6.22 -8.47
CA LYS A 171 1.34 5.48 -7.27
C LYS A 171 2.45 5.40 -6.23
N GLN A 172 2.08 5.49 -4.97
CA GLN A 172 2.97 5.26 -3.83
C GLN A 172 2.70 3.90 -3.20
N PRO A 173 3.73 3.08 -2.93
CA PRO A 173 3.55 1.87 -2.13
C PRO A 173 3.34 2.22 -0.66
N ASP A 174 2.72 1.32 0.11
CA ASP A 174 2.67 1.47 1.57
C ASP A 174 4.07 1.35 2.18
N MET A 175 4.83 0.34 1.74
CA MET A 175 6.29 0.20 1.88
C MET A 175 6.87 -0.50 0.63
N GLY A 176 8.15 -0.31 0.35
CA GLY A 176 8.85 -1.11 -0.65
C GLY A 176 10.34 -1.17 -0.41
N TRP A 177 10.99 -2.19 -0.95
CA TRP A 177 12.42 -2.43 -0.80
C TRP A 177 13.05 -2.68 -2.15
N ARG A 178 14.31 -2.26 -2.30
CA ARG A 178 15.16 -2.67 -3.41
C ARG A 178 16.60 -2.91 -2.96
N PRO A 179 17.42 -3.63 -3.76
CA PRO A 179 18.85 -3.71 -3.51
C PRO A 179 19.50 -2.32 -3.65
N ARG A 180 20.45 -2.01 -2.76
CA ARG A 180 21.26 -0.79 -2.82
C ARG A 180 22.13 -0.74 -4.08
N ARG A 181 22.58 -1.90 -4.54
CA ARG A 181 23.37 -2.09 -5.75
C ARG A 181 22.67 -3.12 -6.66
N PRO A 182 21.60 -2.73 -7.37
CA PRO A 182 20.90 -3.66 -8.26
C PRO A 182 21.78 -4.01 -9.47
N PRO A 183 21.51 -5.14 -10.16
CA PRO A 183 22.16 -5.47 -11.42
C PRO A 183 22.04 -4.32 -12.44
N ARG A 184 23.02 -4.25 -13.35
CA ARG A 184 23.03 -3.20 -14.39
C ARG A 184 21.79 -3.32 -15.26
N GLY A 185 21.13 -2.19 -15.51
CA GLY A 185 19.93 -2.14 -16.35
C GLY A 185 18.61 -2.34 -15.60
N CYS A 186 18.63 -2.66 -14.29
CA CYS A 186 17.40 -2.74 -13.51
C CYS A 186 16.73 -1.35 -13.37
N PRO A 187 15.40 -1.27 -13.51
CA PRO A 187 14.67 -0.01 -13.32
C PRO A 187 14.77 0.47 -11.86
N LYS A 188 14.61 1.78 -11.64
CA LYS A 188 14.59 2.38 -10.30
C LYS A 188 13.24 2.16 -9.60
N ARG A 189 12.88 0.91 -9.35
CA ARG A 189 11.61 0.48 -8.73
C ARG A 189 11.87 -0.49 -7.58
N PRO A 190 10.93 -0.64 -6.63
CA PRO A 190 11.01 -1.66 -5.59
C PRO A 190 10.97 -3.06 -6.21
N SER A 191 11.77 -3.98 -5.67
CA SER A 191 11.73 -5.41 -6.00
C SER A 191 10.70 -6.15 -5.14
N VAL A 192 10.47 -5.69 -3.91
CA VAL A 192 9.42 -6.18 -3.01
C VAL A 192 8.58 -5.00 -2.53
N VAL A 193 7.26 -5.17 -2.52
CA VAL A 193 6.29 -4.15 -2.09
C VAL A 193 5.40 -4.71 -0.97
N LEU A 194 5.01 -3.86 -0.03
CA LEU A 194 3.95 -4.13 0.94
C LEU A 194 2.74 -3.28 0.60
N GLU A 195 1.55 -3.89 0.69
CA GLU A 195 0.25 -3.22 0.67
C GLU A 195 -0.58 -3.69 1.87
N VAL A 196 -1.11 -2.75 2.65
CA VAL A 196 -1.92 -3.03 3.85
C VAL A 196 -3.33 -2.48 3.66
N ALA A 197 -4.32 -3.34 3.79
CA ALA A 197 -5.74 -3.05 3.58
C ALA A 197 -6.53 -3.18 4.89
N VAL A 198 -6.93 -2.04 5.47
CA VAL A 198 -7.73 -2.02 6.71
C VAL A 198 -9.22 -1.98 6.37
N SER A 199 -9.64 -0.96 5.64
CA SER A 199 -11.02 -0.79 5.17
C SER A 199 -11.14 -1.01 3.66
N GLU A 200 -10.01 -1.03 2.95
CA GLU A 200 -9.92 -1.39 1.54
C GLU A 200 -10.52 -2.78 1.27
N THR A 201 -11.24 -2.89 0.14
CA THR A 201 -11.85 -4.15 -0.30
C THR A 201 -10.79 -5.13 -0.81
N ARG A 202 -11.06 -6.44 -0.72
CA ARG A 202 -10.17 -7.46 -1.31
C ARG A 202 -9.95 -7.25 -2.81
N LYS A 203 -10.97 -6.76 -3.52
CA LYS A 203 -10.90 -6.47 -4.96
C LYS A 203 -9.89 -5.36 -5.24
N LYS A 204 -9.92 -4.27 -4.48
CA LYS A 204 -9.01 -3.14 -4.65
C LYS A 204 -7.56 -3.50 -4.26
N LEU A 205 -7.37 -4.28 -3.20
CA LEU A 205 -6.06 -4.82 -2.81
C LEU A 205 -5.48 -5.73 -3.90
N ARG A 206 -6.33 -6.58 -4.50
CA ARG A 206 -5.92 -7.44 -5.61
C ARG A 206 -5.43 -6.64 -6.82
N GLN A 207 -6.09 -5.54 -7.16
CA GLN A 207 -5.63 -4.69 -8.26
C GLN A 207 -4.28 -4.05 -7.98
N ASP A 208 -4.03 -3.64 -6.72
CA ASP A 208 -2.73 -3.10 -6.34
C ASP A 208 -1.63 -4.16 -6.48
N VAL A 209 -1.91 -5.39 -6.07
CA VAL A 209 -1.03 -6.54 -6.33
C VAL A 209 -0.75 -6.71 -7.83
N ASP A 210 -1.80 -6.72 -8.66
CA ASP A 210 -1.67 -6.90 -10.10
C ASP A 210 -0.86 -5.76 -10.75
N LEU A 211 -1.05 -4.52 -10.29
CA LEU A 211 -0.30 -3.34 -10.73
C LEU A 211 1.19 -3.44 -10.39
N TRP A 212 1.51 -3.79 -9.14
CA TRP A 212 2.89 -3.91 -8.69
C TRP A 212 3.63 -5.05 -9.37
N LEU A 213 2.93 -6.16 -9.58
CA LEU A 213 3.44 -7.33 -10.29
C LEU A 213 3.26 -7.24 -11.80
N ASP A 214 2.90 -6.11 -12.41
CA ASP A 214 2.95 -5.98 -13.88
C ASP A 214 4.39 -5.60 -14.32
N PRO A 215 4.99 -6.27 -15.32
CA PRO A 215 6.41 -6.11 -15.63
C PRO A 215 6.73 -4.78 -16.34
N VAL A 216 5.73 -4.16 -16.97
CA VAL A 216 5.85 -2.86 -17.63
C VAL A 216 5.63 -1.75 -16.61
N ARG A 217 4.67 -1.98 -15.71
CA ARG A 217 4.14 -1.06 -14.71
C ARG A 217 4.97 -1.08 -13.42
N GLY A 218 4.60 -1.88 -12.42
CA GLY A 218 5.28 -1.87 -11.12
C GLY A 218 6.65 -2.57 -11.14
N ASN A 219 6.78 -3.65 -11.92
CA ASN A 219 7.96 -4.50 -12.05
C ASN A 219 8.54 -4.99 -10.71
N ALA A 220 7.69 -5.16 -9.69
CA ALA A 220 8.06 -5.88 -8.49
C ALA A 220 8.15 -7.38 -8.79
N HIS A 221 8.95 -8.08 -8.00
CA HIS A 221 9.08 -9.54 -8.02
C HIS A 221 8.15 -10.19 -7.00
N ALA A 222 7.88 -9.50 -5.88
CA ALA A 222 6.96 -9.95 -4.86
C ALA A 222 6.14 -8.80 -4.27
N VAL A 223 4.91 -9.11 -3.85
CA VAL A 223 4.04 -8.21 -3.10
C VAL A 223 3.54 -8.94 -1.86
N ILE A 224 3.79 -8.36 -0.69
CA ILE A 224 3.19 -8.76 0.57
C ILE A 224 1.88 -7.99 0.68
N ALA A 225 0.75 -8.68 0.68
CA ALA A 225 -0.57 -8.07 0.82
C ALA A 225 -1.15 -8.48 2.18
N ILE A 226 -1.48 -7.50 3.02
CA ILE A 226 -2.05 -7.75 4.36
C ILE A 226 -3.46 -7.20 4.41
N LYS A 227 -4.44 -8.06 4.72
CA LYS A 227 -5.82 -7.65 4.97
C LYS A 227 -6.13 -7.80 6.46
N LEU A 228 -6.38 -6.68 7.13
CA LEU A 228 -6.89 -6.65 8.51
C LEU A 228 -8.42 -6.80 8.51
N SER A 229 -8.95 -7.63 9.41
CA SER A 229 -10.39 -7.68 9.69
C SER A 229 -10.78 -6.50 10.58
N ARG A 230 -11.85 -5.78 10.24
CA ARG A 230 -12.39 -4.70 11.09
C ARG A 230 -13.27 -5.20 12.23
N GLN A 231 -13.70 -6.45 12.18
CA GLN A 231 -14.72 -7.01 13.08
C GLN A 231 -14.15 -7.93 14.16
N ARG A 232 -12.95 -8.48 13.93
CA ARG A 232 -12.30 -9.41 14.86
C ARG A 232 -10.79 -9.29 14.77
N ALA A 233 -10.09 -9.72 15.80
CA ALA A 233 -8.64 -9.85 15.81
C ALA A 233 -8.19 -10.93 14.81
N MET A 234 -8.05 -10.53 13.55
CA MET A 234 -7.60 -11.38 12.46
C MET A 234 -6.90 -10.57 11.37
N ILE A 235 -5.74 -11.05 10.92
CA ILE A 235 -5.10 -10.61 9.67
C ILE A 235 -4.90 -11.79 8.72
N ALA A 236 -5.08 -11.54 7.43
CA ALA A 236 -4.61 -12.41 6.36
C ALA A 236 -3.38 -11.78 5.72
N ILE A 237 -2.34 -12.57 5.51
CA ILE A 237 -1.07 -12.17 4.88
C ILE A 237 -0.89 -13.07 3.66
N ASP A 238 -0.84 -12.45 2.49
CA ASP A 238 -0.56 -13.12 1.22
C ASP A 238 0.80 -12.68 0.67
N LEU A 239 1.58 -13.63 0.19
CA LEU A 239 2.74 -13.37 -0.67
C LEU A 239 2.36 -13.65 -2.12
N TRP A 240 2.31 -12.60 -2.92
CA TRP A 240 2.08 -12.70 -4.35
C TRP A 240 3.39 -12.57 -5.11
N ILE A 241 3.60 -13.44 -6.09
CA ILE A 241 4.79 -13.40 -6.96
C ILE A 241 4.36 -13.46 -8.42
N ARG A 242 5.28 -13.09 -9.31
CA ARG A 242 5.10 -13.31 -10.74
C ARG A 242 5.39 -14.77 -11.07
N ASP A 243 4.45 -15.44 -11.73
CA ASP A 243 4.71 -16.72 -12.37
C ASP A 243 5.77 -16.56 -13.49
N ALA A 244 6.86 -17.31 -13.39
CA ALA A 244 7.94 -17.29 -14.36
C ALA A 244 7.51 -17.79 -15.75
N VAL A 245 6.44 -18.58 -15.84
CA VAL A 245 5.95 -19.16 -17.11
C VAL A 245 4.98 -18.22 -17.81
N ASN A 246 3.92 -17.80 -17.12
CA ASN A 246 2.83 -17.04 -17.75
C ASN A 246 2.89 -15.53 -17.47
N GLY A 247 3.83 -15.08 -16.63
CA GLY A 247 3.97 -13.68 -16.23
C GLY A 247 2.84 -13.17 -15.33
N LYS A 248 1.89 -14.03 -14.94
CA LYS A 248 0.70 -13.67 -14.16
C LYS A 248 0.99 -13.67 -12.65
N PRO A 249 0.33 -12.81 -11.88
CA PRO A 249 0.38 -12.84 -10.41
C PRO A 249 -0.22 -14.14 -9.83
N ILE A 250 0.57 -14.88 -9.05
CA ILE A 250 0.14 -16.09 -8.34
C ILE A 250 0.28 -15.90 -6.83
N ASN A 251 -0.68 -16.42 -6.06
CA ASN A 251 -0.57 -16.44 -4.60
C ASN A 251 0.38 -17.57 -4.25
N PHE A 252 1.58 -17.20 -3.82
CA PHE A 252 2.63 -18.15 -3.47
C PHE A 252 2.47 -18.69 -2.05
N GLN A 253 1.98 -17.86 -1.15
CA GLN A 253 1.78 -18.22 0.25
C GLN A 253 0.63 -17.43 0.85
N HIS A 254 -0.21 -18.12 1.60
CA HIS A 254 -1.30 -17.55 2.40
C HIS A 254 -1.09 -17.92 3.87
N ILE A 255 -1.15 -16.92 4.74
CA ILE A 255 -1.01 -17.03 6.20
C ILE A 255 -2.19 -16.31 6.83
N GLU A 256 -2.80 -16.93 7.83
CA GLU A 256 -3.78 -16.28 8.69
C GLU A 256 -3.26 -16.27 10.12
N VAL A 257 -3.43 -15.12 10.78
CA VAL A 257 -3.19 -14.95 12.21
C VAL A 257 -4.48 -14.41 12.80
N SER A 258 -5.02 -15.10 13.80
CA SER A 258 -6.26 -14.73 14.47
C SER A 258 -6.20 -15.00 15.95
N GLU A 259 -6.99 -14.28 16.73
CA GLU A 259 -7.26 -14.56 18.13
C GLU A 259 -8.56 -15.35 18.25
N ASN A 260 -8.56 -16.42 19.05
CA ASN A 260 -9.75 -17.22 19.32
C ASN A 260 -10.52 -16.70 20.54
N GLU A 261 -11.62 -17.38 20.90
CA GLU A 261 -12.49 -16.97 22.02
C GLU A 261 -11.80 -17.03 23.41
N ASN A 262 -10.64 -17.68 23.51
CA ASN A 262 -9.85 -17.78 24.74
C ASN A 262 -8.67 -16.79 24.76
N ASP A 263 -8.67 -15.79 23.89
CA ASP A 263 -7.57 -14.83 23.71
C ASP A 263 -6.24 -15.51 23.30
N GLU A 264 -6.30 -16.72 22.72
CA GLU A 264 -5.12 -17.42 22.23
C GLU A 264 -4.90 -17.11 20.73
N VAL A 265 -3.66 -16.78 20.38
CA VAL A 265 -3.29 -16.51 18.99
C VAL A 265 -3.07 -17.81 18.23
N GLU A 266 -3.88 -18.01 17.20
CA GLU A 266 -3.77 -19.08 16.23
C GLU A 266 -3.09 -18.58 14.95
N LEU A 267 -2.15 -19.37 14.43
CA LEU A 267 -1.42 -19.07 13.19
C LEU A 267 -1.43 -20.27 12.25
N SER A 268 -1.90 -20.04 11.03
CA SER A 268 -1.90 -21.00 9.92
C SER A 268 -0.93 -20.56 8.80
N GLY A 269 -0.54 -21.46 7.89
CA GLY A 269 0.30 -21.12 6.73
C GLY A 269 1.83 -21.02 6.97
N GLY A 270 2.26 -21.01 8.24
CA GLY A 270 3.69 -21.08 8.61
C GLY A 270 4.40 -19.73 8.61
N SER A 271 5.74 -19.74 8.53
CA SER A 271 6.56 -18.52 8.41
C SER A 271 6.42 -17.90 7.03
N LEU A 272 6.39 -16.57 6.91
CA LEU A 272 6.42 -15.90 5.61
C LEU A 272 7.85 -15.97 5.04
N VAL A 273 8.00 -16.53 3.84
CA VAL A 273 9.31 -16.75 3.19
C VAL A 273 9.37 -15.99 1.88
N ILE A 274 10.21 -14.96 1.82
CA ILE A 274 10.44 -14.20 0.59
C ILE A 274 11.75 -14.68 -0.03
N PRO A 275 11.73 -15.26 -1.24
CA PRO A 275 12.94 -15.75 -1.88
C PRO A 275 14.02 -14.66 -2.00
N PHE A 276 15.26 -15.02 -1.65
CA PHE A 276 16.39 -14.08 -1.66
C PHE A 276 16.54 -13.39 -3.02
N CYS A 277 16.39 -14.15 -4.10
CA CYS A 277 16.52 -13.65 -5.46
C CYS A 277 15.43 -12.63 -5.85
N PHE A 278 14.25 -12.67 -5.23
CA PHE A 278 13.21 -11.67 -5.45
C PHE A 278 13.53 -10.37 -4.73
N PHE A 279 14.18 -10.45 -3.58
CA PHE A 279 14.60 -9.27 -2.83
C PHE A 279 15.82 -8.61 -3.46
N PHE A 280 16.88 -9.39 -3.72
CA PHE A 280 18.21 -8.89 -4.11
C PHE A 280 18.48 -8.90 -5.63
N LEU A 281 17.58 -9.48 -6.43
CA LEU A 281 17.71 -9.58 -7.89
C LEU A 281 18.98 -10.32 -8.34
N ARG A 282 19.45 -11.26 -7.52
CA ARG A 282 20.61 -12.13 -7.76
C ARG A 282 20.52 -13.38 -6.89
N ASP A 283 21.29 -14.39 -7.26
CA ASP A 283 21.45 -15.56 -6.40
C ASP A 283 22.25 -15.23 -5.13
N PRO A 284 22.04 -16.00 -4.05
CA PRO A 284 22.91 -15.96 -2.87
C PRO A 284 24.37 -16.21 -3.24
N GLN A 285 25.27 -15.41 -2.70
CA GLN A 285 26.72 -15.49 -2.93
C GLN A 285 27.47 -16.12 -1.76
N THR A 286 26.84 -16.19 -0.58
CA THR A 286 27.42 -16.81 0.61
C THR A 286 26.40 -17.72 1.28
N PRO A 287 26.82 -18.74 2.07
CA PRO A 287 25.90 -19.59 2.82
C PRO A 287 25.05 -18.84 3.86
N ARG A 288 25.43 -17.61 4.21
CA ARG A 288 24.69 -16.76 5.14
C ARG A 288 23.54 -16.01 4.45
N GLU A 289 23.62 -15.83 3.14
CA GLU A 289 22.55 -15.25 2.34
C GLU A 289 21.49 -16.32 2.08
N THR A 290 20.34 -16.18 2.70
CA THR A 290 19.21 -17.11 2.60
C THR A 290 17.94 -16.32 2.29
N ASP A 291 16.82 -17.01 2.11
CA ASP A 291 15.54 -16.34 1.99
C ASP A 291 15.24 -15.44 3.20
N VAL A 292 14.48 -14.37 2.98
CA VAL A 292 14.04 -13.48 4.05
C VAL A 292 12.87 -14.16 4.74
N ILE A 293 13.09 -14.63 5.98
CA ILE A 293 12.10 -15.37 6.76
C ILE A 293 11.56 -14.46 7.86
N ILE A 294 10.26 -14.22 7.83
CA ILE A 294 9.50 -13.66 8.95
C ILE A 294 8.86 -14.84 9.69
N ASP A 295 9.43 -15.16 10.86
CA ASP A 295 9.03 -16.29 11.67
C ASP A 295 7.66 -16.08 12.34
N LYS A 296 7.10 -17.17 12.90
CA LYS A 296 5.79 -17.16 13.56
C LYS A 296 5.69 -16.13 14.68
N GLU A 297 6.75 -15.90 15.44
CA GLU A 297 6.79 -14.93 16.53
C GLU A 297 6.62 -13.50 15.98
N TRP A 298 7.29 -13.17 14.87
CA TRP A 298 7.09 -11.88 14.21
C TRP A 298 5.73 -11.74 13.54
N LEU A 299 5.19 -12.80 12.95
CA LEU A 299 3.85 -12.76 12.35
C LEU A 299 2.77 -12.50 13.41
N GLN A 300 2.89 -13.13 14.58
CA GLN A 300 2.04 -12.83 15.73
C GLN A 300 2.18 -11.37 16.16
N LYS A 301 3.41 -10.85 16.33
CA LYS A 301 3.64 -9.45 16.69
C LYS A 301 3.06 -8.45 15.69
N ILE A 302 3.15 -8.75 14.38
CA ILE A 302 2.55 -7.92 13.34
C ILE A 302 1.03 -7.85 13.52
N ALA A 303 0.39 -8.97 13.83
CA ALA A 303 -1.04 -9.05 14.08
C ALA A 303 -1.44 -8.28 15.34
N GLU A 304 -0.78 -8.56 16.46
CA GLU A 304 -1.01 -7.90 17.76
C GLU A 304 -0.84 -6.38 17.66
N TRP A 305 0.17 -5.88 16.95
CA TRP A 305 0.36 -4.43 16.78
C TRP A 305 -0.79 -3.77 16.00
N GLY A 306 -1.41 -4.51 15.07
CA GLY A 306 -2.63 -4.09 14.41
C GLY A 306 -3.83 -4.09 15.37
N TRP A 307 -3.98 -5.17 16.14
CA TRP A 307 -5.07 -5.35 17.09
C TRP A 307 -5.01 -4.38 18.27
N ASP A 308 -3.84 -4.07 18.82
CA ASP A 308 -3.65 -3.08 19.88
C ASP A 308 -4.17 -1.68 19.46
N MET A 309 -4.09 -1.36 18.17
CA MET A 309 -4.67 -0.12 17.63
C MET A 309 -6.18 -0.25 17.38
N GLN A 310 -6.66 -1.46 17.10
CA GLN A 310 -8.04 -1.77 16.79
C GLN A 310 -8.91 -1.99 18.04
N PHE A 311 -8.39 -2.58 19.09
CA PHE A 311 -9.09 -2.90 20.33
C PHE A 311 -8.27 -2.33 21.49
N PRO A 312 -8.19 -0.98 21.60
CA PRO A 312 -7.47 -0.37 22.72
C PRO A 312 -8.18 -0.73 24.03
N ASN A 313 -7.42 -1.32 24.95
CA ASN A 313 -7.83 -1.55 26.35
C ASN A 313 -8.24 -0.26 27.07
#